data_AF-D4BH60-F1
#
_entry.id   AF-D4BH60-F1
#
_cell.length_a   1.000
_cell.length_b   1.000
_cell.length_c   1.000
_cell.angle_alpha   90.00
_cell.angle_beta   90.00
_cell.angle_gamma   90.00
#
_symmetry.space_group_name_H-M   'P 1'
#
loop_
_entity.id
_entity.type
_entity.pdbx_description
1 polymer ?
#
loop_
_entity_poly.entity_id
_entity_poly.type
_entity_poly.pdbx_seq_one_letter_code
_entity_poly.pdbx_strand_id
1 'polypeptide(L)' 'MICPRCADEHIEVMANSPVEGVWTVYQCQHCLYTWRNTEPLRRTSREHYPQAFRMTQKDIDDAPMVPSIPPLL' A
#
# COMPACT_ATOMS: atom_id res chain seq x y z
N MET A 1 -11.34 -4.42 -3.27
CA MET A 1 -10.96 -2.99 -3.53
C MET A 1 -9.66 -3.01 -4.32
N ILE A 2 -9.33 -1.98 -5.08
CA ILE A 2 -8.07 -1.93 -5.84
C ILE A 2 -7.03 -1.08 -5.10
N CYS A 3 -5.76 -1.48 -5.12
CA CYS A 3 -4.67 -0.70 -4.56
C CYS A 3 -4.55 0.63 -5.31
N PRO A 4 -4.61 1.79 -4.63
CA PRO A 4 -4.50 3.07 -5.32
C PRO A 4 -3.10 3.29 -5.90
N ARG A 5 -2.06 2.65 -5.34
CA ARG A 5 -0.66 2.78 -5.77
C ARG A 5 -0.29 1.88 -6.95
N CYS A 6 -0.51 0.57 -6.86
CA CYS A 6 -0.06 -0.39 -7.87
C CYS A 6 -1.20 -1.04 -8.69
N ALA A 7 -2.46 -0.71 -8.43
CA ALA A 7 -3.63 -1.29 -9.10
C ALA A 7 -3.86 -2.80 -8.87
N ASP A 8 -3.15 -3.42 -7.91
CA ASP A 8 -3.39 -4.80 -7.51
C ASP A 8 -4.69 -4.94 -6.70
N GLU A 9 -5.35 -6.10 -6.78
CA GLU A 9 -6.65 -6.35 -6.14
C GLU A 9 -6.54 -7.04 -4.78
N HIS A 10 -5.37 -7.56 -4.41
CA HIS A 10 -5.16 -8.30 -3.18
C HIS A 10 -4.85 -7.35 -2.01
N ILE A 11 -5.92 -6.97 -1.31
CA ILE A 11 -5.88 -6.06 -0.16
C ILE A 11 -6.41 -6.77 1.09
N GLU A 12 -5.67 -6.68 2.18
CA GLU A 12 -6.05 -7.23 3.48
C GLU A 12 -6.27 -6.15 4.54
N VAL A 13 -7.04 -6.49 5.57
CA VAL A 13 -7.19 -5.67 6.78
C VAL A 13 -5.98 -5.92 7.68
N MET A 14 -5.21 -4.87 7.95
CA MET A 14 -4.07 -4.94 8.86
C MET A 14 -4.48 -4.70 10.31
N ALA A 15 -5.38 -3.74 10.54
CA ALA A 15 -5.82 -3.38 11.88
C ALA A 15 -7.18 -2.67 11.84
N ASN A 16 -7.94 -2.80 12.93
CA ASN A 16 -9.13 -2.00 13.20
C ASN A 16 -8.87 -1.08 14.40
N SER A 17 -9.54 0.07 14.42
CA SER A 17 -9.54 0.96 15.57
C SER A 17 -10.04 0.23 16.83
N PRO A 18 -9.44 0.50 18.01
CA PRO A 18 -9.96 -0.01 19.28
C PRO A 18 -11.34 0.58 19.64
N VAL A 19 -11.69 1.73 19.05
CA VAL A 19 -13.06 2.28 19.07
C VAL A 19 -13.74 1.90 17.76
N GLU A 20 -14.83 1.17 17.84
CA GLU A 20 -15.55 0.62 16.69
C GLU A 20 -15.94 1.72 15.68
N GLY A 21 -15.76 1.42 14.39
CA GLY A 21 -16.19 2.28 13.28
C GLY A 21 -15.31 3.51 13.00
N VAL A 22 -14.28 3.80 13.81
CA VAL A 22 -13.48 5.04 13.64
C VAL A 22 -12.49 4.94 12.47
N TRP A 23 -11.78 3.82 12.34
CA TRP A 23 -10.93 3.56 11.17
C TRP A 23 -10.62 2.06 11.02
N THR A 24 -10.33 1.67 9.78
CA THR A 24 -9.72 0.38 9.42
C THR A 24 -8.49 0.66 8.57
N VAL A 25 -7.37 0.03 8.92
CA VAL A 25 -6.13 0.06 8.13
C VAL A 25 -6.13 -1.11 7.16
N TYR A 26 -5.90 -0.81 5.89
CA TYR A 26 -5.72 -1.79 4.82
C TYR A 26 -4.28 -1.82 4.36
N GLN A 27 -3.83 -2.97 3.87
CA GLN A 27 -2.54 -3.12 3.19
C GLN A 27 -2.69 -3.91 1.90
N CYS A 28 -2.10 -3.40 0.82
CA CYS A 28 -1.92 -4.17 -0.41
C CYS A 28 -0.82 -5.21 -0.21
N GLN A 29 -1.12 -6.47 -0.48
CA GLN A 29 -0.19 -7.57 -0.28
C GLN A 29 0.87 -7.66 -1.39
N HIS A 30 0.69 -6.91 -2.48
CA HIS A 30 1.66 -6.85 -3.57
C HIS A 30 2.72 -5.77 -3.34
N CYS A 31 2.30 -4.51 -3.17
CA CYS A 31 3.24 -3.40 -2.99
C CYS A 31 3.46 -2.97 -1.53
N LEU A 32 2.72 -3.51 -0.56
CA LEU A 32 2.77 -3.14 0.87
C LEU A 32 2.27 -1.72 1.19
N TYR A 33 1.62 -1.03 0.24
CA TYR A 33 1.02 0.28 0.51
C TYR A 33 -0.06 0.12 1.56
N THR A 34 -0.02 0.99 2.58
CA THR A 34 -0.91 0.93 3.74
C THR A 34 -1.67 2.24 3.87
N TRP A 35 -2.98 2.18 4.11
CA TRP A 35 -3.83 3.36 4.28
C TRP A 35 -5.03 3.07 5.18
N ARG A 36 -5.62 4.12 5.75
CA ARG A 36 -6.90 4.02 6.49
C ARG A 36 -8.08 4.30 5.57
N ASN A 37 -9.24 3.70 5.85
CA ASN A 37 -10.50 4.03 5.18
C ASN A 37 -10.87 5.52 5.29
N THR A 38 -10.39 6.22 6.31
CA THR A 38 -10.63 7.65 6.57
C THR A 38 -9.63 8.60 5.90
N GLU A 39 -8.63 8.09 5.18
CA GLU A 39 -7.72 8.95 4.43
C GLU A 39 -8.43 9.66 3.25
N PRO A 40 -7.98 10.84 2.82
CA PRO A 40 -8.56 11.52 1.66
C PRO A 40 -8.47 10.69 0.37
N LEU A 41 -9.32 10.99 -0.62
CA LEU A 41 -9.36 10.26 -1.90
C LEU A 41 -8.00 10.14 -2.59
N ARG A 42 -7.13 11.14 -2.46
CA ARG A 42 -5.75 11.11 -2.98
C ARG A 42 -4.87 9.98 -2.41
N ARG A 43 -5.35 9.26 -1.38
CA ARG A 43 -4.69 8.12 -0.72
C ARG A 43 -5.49 6.83 -0.82
N THR A 44 -6.80 6.89 -1.05
CA THR A 44 -7.71 5.71 -1.04
C THR A 44 -8.25 5.33 -2.41
N SER A 45 -8.28 6.26 -3.38
CA SER A 45 -8.84 6.06 -4.72
C SER A 45 -7.73 6.02 -5.78
N ARG A 46 -7.76 5.00 -6.65
CA ARG A 46 -6.82 4.86 -7.77
C ARG A 46 -6.87 6.06 -8.72
N GLU A 47 -8.07 6.52 -9.05
CA GLU A 47 -8.28 7.67 -9.94
C GLU A 47 -7.58 8.93 -9.41
N HIS A 48 -7.71 9.18 -8.11
CA HIS A 48 -7.20 10.39 -7.43
C HIS A 48 -5.76 10.24 -6.93
N TYR A 49 -5.20 9.03 -6.94
CA TYR A 49 -3.85 8.79 -6.44
C TYR A 49 -2.81 9.50 -7.34
N PRO A 50 -1.91 10.32 -6.78
CA PRO A 50 -0.98 11.11 -7.58
C PRO A 50 -0.12 10.21 -8.47
N GLN A 51 -0.08 10.53 -9.76
CA GLN A 51 0.59 9.69 -10.75
C GLN A 51 2.08 9.48 -10.44
N ALA A 52 2.76 10.51 -9.93
CA ALA A 52 4.18 10.45 -9.57
C ALA A 52 4.53 9.45 -8.44
N PHE A 53 3.53 8.96 -7.68
CA PHE A 53 3.74 7.96 -6.62
C PHE A 53 3.17 6.59 -6.98
N ARG A 54 2.59 6.43 -8.18
CA ARG A 54 2.11 5.13 -8.64
C ARG A 54 3.31 4.21 -8.88
N MET A 55 3.09 2.92 -8.70
CA MET A 55 4.10 1.90 -8.97
C MET A 55 3.58 0.95 -10.04
N THR A 56 4.47 0.56 -10.94
CA THR A 56 4.30 -0.56 -11.87
C THR A 56 4.92 -1.82 -11.27
N GLN A 57 4.68 -2.98 -11.90
CA GLN A 57 5.38 -4.22 -11.54
C GLN A 57 6.90 -4.04 -11.64
N LYS A 58 7.37 -3.39 -12.72
CA LYS A 58 8.78 -3.12 -12.95
C LYS A 58 9.41 -2.29 -11.83
N ASP A 59 8.72 -1.26 -11.32
CA ASP A 59 9.23 -0.45 -10.21
C ASP A 59 9.40 -1.25 -8.91
N ILE A 60 8.58 -2.30 -8.73
CA ILE A 60 8.66 -3.20 -7.58
C ILE A 60 9.81 -4.18 -7.76
N ASP A 61 9.93 -4.79 -8.94
CA ASP A 61 11.00 -5.75 -9.25
C ASP A 61 12.40 -5.08 -9.22
N ASP A 62 12.49 -3.84 -9.66
CA ASP A 62 13.72 -3.04 -9.68
C ASP A 62 13.97 -2.29 -8.35
N ALA A 63 13.11 -2.47 -7.34
CA ALA A 63 13.24 -1.76 -6.07
C ALA A 63 14.57 -2.13 -5.39
N PRO A 64 15.40 -1.13 -5.01
CA PRO A 64 16.70 -1.42 -4.43
C PRO A 64 16.53 -1.99 -3.03
N MET A 65 17.35 -2.99 -2.71
CA MET A 65 17.49 -3.53 -1.35
C MET A 65 18.24 -2.50 -0.49
N VAL A 66 17.53 -1.76 0.36
CA VAL A 66 18.13 -0.73 1.22
C VAL A 66 17.63 -0.86 2.66
N PRO A 67 18.51 -1.15 3.64
CA PRO A 67 19.92 -1.50 3.47
C PRO A 67 20.09 -2.87 2.78
N SER A 68 21.29 -3.14 2.26
CA SER A 68 21.62 -4.47 1.77
C SER A 68 21.54 -5.51 2.91
N ILE A 69 20.95 -6.66 2.63
CA ILE A 69 20.88 -7.79 3.55
C ILE A 69 22.30 -8.36 3.68
N PRO A 70 22.87 -8.42 4.90
CA PRO A 70 24.17 -9.04 5.10
C PRO A 70 24.15 -10.52 4.68
N PRO A 71 25.28 -11.08 4.21
CA PRO A 71 25.37 -12.52 3.98
C PRO A 71 25.08 -13.28 5.28
N LEU A 72 24.43 -14.45 5.15
CA LEU A 72 24.27 -15.36 6.28
C LEU A 72 25.65 -15.85 6.73
N LEU A 73 25.87 -15.92 8.04
CA LEU A 73 27.09 -16.45 8.67
C LEU A 73 27.20 -17.96 8.53
#